data_AF-A0A353GPP2-F1
#
_entry.id   AF-A0A353GPP2-F1
#
_cell.length_a   1.000
_cell.length_b   1.000
_cell.length_c   1.000
_cell.angle_alpha   90.00
_cell.angle_beta   90.00
_cell.angle_gamma   90.00
#
_symmetry.space_group_name_H-M   'P 1'
#
loop_
_entity.id
_entity.type
_entity.pdbx_description
1 polymer ?
#
loop_
_entity_poly.entity_id
_entity_poly.type
_entity_poly.pdbx_seq_one_letter_code
_entity_poly.pdbx_strand_id
1 'polypeptide(L)'
;TLPKMPGLQFLMSLEAIAYSGWVGGTMAGFLVGSSLPASIQASLGITLYAMFAAILVPQFKRSWSIVFLAIGSGLIHLFLGALKIMPAGWSIITAMVLAAVLGAFLIKDENLA
;
A
#
# COMPACT_ATOMS: atom_id res chain seq x y z
N THR A 1 12.95 27.62 14.69
CA THR A 1 12.96 26.81 15.92
C THR A 1 12.53 25.40 15.57
N LEU A 2 13.41 24.41 15.68
CA LEU A 2 13.07 23.02 15.32
C LEU A 2 11.93 22.50 16.22
N PRO A 3 10.91 21.81 15.68
CA PRO A 3 9.87 21.19 16.50
C PRO A 3 10.49 20.18 17.46
N LYS A 4 10.09 20.21 18.74
CA LYS A 4 10.53 19.23 19.74
C LYS A 4 10.04 17.85 19.31
N MET A 5 10.96 16.89 19.17
CA MET A 5 10.59 15.51 18.88
C MET A 5 9.70 14.98 20.02
N PRO A 6 8.62 14.24 19.71
CA PRO A 6 7.81 13.60 20.74
C PRO A 6 8.70 12.69 21.59
N GLY A 7 8.41 12.61 22.89
CA GLY A 7 9.17 11.75 23.80
C GLY A 7 9.08 10.28 23.37
N LEU A 8 10.13 9.50 23.62
CA LEU A 8 10.20 8.06 23.31
C LEU A 8 8.98 7.29 23.84
N GLN A 9 8.52 7.63 25.04
CA GLN A 9 7.34 7.03 25.66
C GLN A 9 6.07 7.23 24.81
N PHE A 10 5.87 8.43 24.26
CA PHE A 10 4.74 8.73 23.40
C PHE A 10 4.79 7.91 22.10
N LEU A 11 5.96 7.86 21.44
CA LEU A 11 6.14 7.10 20.20
C LEU A 11 5.92 5.60 20.42
N MET A 12 6.47 5.03 21.49
CA MET A 12 6.30 3.61 21.80
C MET A 12 4.84 3.26 22.11
N SER A 13 4.13 4.09 22.89
CA SER A 13 2.71 3.86 23.16
C SER A 13 1.84 4.01 21.92
N LEU A 14 2.15 4.97 21.05
CA LEU A 14 1.44 5.17 19.78
C LEU A 14 1.58 3.95 18.87
N GLU A 15 2.81 3.48 18.65
CA GLU A 15 3.07 2.28 17.85
C GLU A 15 2.44 1.02 18.47
N ALA A 16 2.53 0.86 19.79
CA ALA A 16 1.93 -0.28 20.47
C ALA A 16 0.40 -0.32 20.30
N ILE A 17 -0.27 0.83 20.43
CA ILE A 17 -1.73 0.92 20.23
C ILE A 17 -2.09 0.70 18.77
N ALA A 18 -1.35 1.30 17.83
CA ALA A 18 -1.58 1.12 16.40
C ALA A 18 -1.42 -0.35 15.98
N TYR A 19 -0.35 -1.00 16.42
CA TYR A 19 -0.09 -2.41 16.15
C TYR A 19 -1.16 -3.32 16.79
N SER A 20 -1.55 -3.04 18.03
CA SER A 20 -2.61 -3.79 18.70
C SER A 20 -3.95 -3.64 17.98
N GLY A 21 -4.26 -2.44 17.49
CA GLY A 21 -5.44 -2.18 16.68
C GLY A 21 -5.41 -2.95 15.35
N TRP A 22 -4.25 -3.01 14.69
CA TRP A 22 -4.07 -3.78 13.46
C TRP A 22 -4.25 -5.29 13.67
N VAL A 23 -3.59 -5.85 14.69
CA VAL A 23 -3.70 -7.27 15.03
C VAL A 23 -5.13 -7.61 15.47
N GLY A 24 -5.74 -6.80 16.33
CA GLY A 24 -7.11 -6.99 16.79
C GLY A 24 -8.13 -6.89 15.66
N GLY A 25 -7.98 -5.90 14.78
CA GLY A 25 -8.82 -5.74 13.59
C GLY A 25 -8.69 -6.91 12.61
N THR A 26 -7.47 -7.43 12.41
CA THR A 26 -7.23 -8.61 11.56
C THR A 26 -7.91 -9.85 12.14
N MET A 27 -7.79 -10.07 13.45
CA MET A 27 -8.43 -11.18 14.14
C MET A 27 -9.97 -11.07 14.08
N ALA A 28 -10.52 -9.89 14.35
CA ALA A 28 -11.95 -9.64 14.25
C ALA A 28 -12.47 -9.85 12.81
N GLY A 29 -11.74 -9.34 11.82
CA GLY A 29 -12.07 -9.54 10.40
C GLY A 29 -12.07 -11.00 9.98
N PHE A 30 -11.13 -11.81 10.49
CA PHE A 30 -11.12 -13.25 10.25
C PHE A 30 -12.33 -13.97 10.88
N LEU A 31 -12.67 -13.65 12.12
CA LEU A 31 -13.82 -14.25 12.82
C LEU A 31 -15.15 -13.90 12.12
N VAL A 32 -15.33 -12.64 11.73
CA VAL A 32 -16.51 -12.21 10.98
C VAL A 32 -16.51 -12.84 9.59
N GLY A 33 -15.37 -12.83 8.89
CA GLY A 33 -15.24 -13.38 7.54
C GLY A 33 -15.52 -14.88 7.46
N SER A 34 -15.04 -15.65 8.44
CA SER A 34 -15.30 -17.10 8.55
C SER A 34 -16.74 -17.44 8.91
N SER A 35 -17.48 -16.50 9.50
CA SER A 35 -18.90 -16.64 9.81
C SER A 35 -19.81 -16.39 8.59
N LEU A 36 -19.28 -15.90 7.48
CA LEU A 36 -20.05 -15.61 6.25
C LEU A 36 -20.34 -16.88 5.43
N PRO A 37 -21.42 -16.90 4.62
CA PRO A 37 -21.67 -17.99 3.68
C PRO A 37 -20.55 -18.17 2.64
N ALA A 38 -20.32 -19.40 2.19
CA ALA A 38 -19.24 -19.74 1.25
C ALA A 38 -19.25 -18.93 -0.05
N SER A 39 -20.44 -18.56 -0.55
CA SER A 39 -20.59 -17.72 -1.75
C SER A 39 -19.99 -16.31 -1.57
N ILE A 40 -20.12 -15.72 -0.38
CA ILE A 40 -19.55 -14.40 -0.07
C ILE A 40 -18.07 -14.52 0.24
N GLN A 41 -17.65 -15.57 0.95
CA GLN A 41 -16.22 -15.81 1.21
C GLN A 41 -15.42 -15.96 -0.11
N ALA A 42 -15.98 -16.65 -1.10
CA ALA A 42 -15.36 -16.76 -2.43
C ALA A 42 -15.19 -15.39 -3.13
N SER A 43 -16.08 -14.44 -2.84
CA SER A 43 -16.05 -13.08 -3.42
C SER A 43 -15.06 -12.15 -2.70
N LEU A 44 -14.62 -12.45 -1.48
CA LEU A 44 -13.67 -11.61 -0.73
C LEU A 44 -12.32 -11.46 -1.45
N GLY A 45 -11.91 -12.48 -2.22
CA GLY A 45 -10.70 -12.42 -3.04
C GLY A 45 -10.75 -11.30 -4.08
N ILE A 46 -11.89 -11.12 -4.77
CA ILE A 46 -12.03 -10.02 -5.75
C ILE A 46 -12.26 -8.67 -5.07
N THR A 47 -12.88 -8.65 -3.88
CA THR A 47 -13.08 -7.43 -3.09
C THR A 47 -11.77 -6.72 -2.76
N LEU A 48 -10.69 -7.45 -2.43
CA LEU A 48 -9.38 -6.84 -2.16
C LEU A 48 -8.81 -6.11 -3.38
N TYR A 49 -8.92 -6.69 -4.58
CA TYR A 49 -8.50 -6.01 -5.80
C TYR A 49 -9.35 -4.77 -6.09
N ALA A 50 -10.67 -4.85 -5.85
CA ALA A 50 -11.57 -3.71 -6.00
C ALA A 50 -11.26 -2.57 -5.02
N MET A 51 -10.85 -2.88 -3.78
CA MET A 51 -10.43 -1.88 -2.79
C MET A 51 -9.20 -1.09 -3.26
N PHE A 52 -8.16 -1.78 -3.75
CA PHE A 52 -6.98 -1.10 -4.29
C PHE A 52 -7.34 -0.23 -5.50
N ALA A 53 -8.17 -0.73 -6.41
CA ALA A 53 -8.66 0.05 -7.54
C ALA A 53 -9.45 1.29 -7.08
N ALA A 54 -10.34 1.15 -6.10
CA ALA A 54 -11.14 2.25 -5.57
C ALA A 54 -10.28 3.36 -4.93
N ILE A 55 -9.16 3.01 -4.30
CA ILE A 55 -8.20 3.98 -3.74
C ILE A 55 -7.35 4.61 -4.85
N LEU A 56 -6.95 3.83 -5.85
CA LEU A 56 -6.01 4.26 -6.89
C LEU A 56 -6.66 5.14 -7.97
N VAL A 57 -7.88 4.80 -8.41
CA VAL A 57 -8.64 5.52 -9.45
C VAL A 57 -8.81 7.02 -9.17
N PRO A 58 -9.19 7.48 -7.95
CA PRO A 58 -9.29 8.92 -7.68
C PRO A 58 -7.92 9.62 -7.71
N GLN A 59 -6.82 8.93 -7.37
CA GLN A 59 -5.48 9.51 -7.44
C GLN A 59 -5.04 9.78 -8.88
N PHE A 60 -5.48 8.96 -9.84
CA PHE A 60 -5.20 9.16 -11.27
C PHE A 60 -5.75 10.47 -11.83
N LYS A 61 -6.84 10.99 -11.25
CA LYS A 61 -7.43 12.27 -11.69
C LYS A 61 -6.60 13.49 -11.28
N ARG A 62 -5.61 13.32 -10.40
CA ARG A 62 -4.80 14.43 -9.87
C ARG A 62 -3.66 14.84 -10.80
N SER A 63 -2.99 13.89 -11.44
CA SER A 63 -1.88 14.16 -12.37
C SER A 63 -1.55 12.95 -13.23
N TRP A 64 -1.23 13.19 -14.51
CA TRP A 64 -0.72 12.17 -15.43
C TRP A 64 0.58 11.53 -14.93
N SER A 65 1.42 12.26 -14.18
CA SER A 65 2.65 11.71 -13.60
C SER A 65 2.38 10.55 -12.63
N ILE A 66 1.25 10.60 -11.90
CA ILE A 66 0.84 9.54 -10.97
C ILE A 66 0.42 8.29 -11.75
N VAL A 67 -0.27 8.46 -12.88
CA VAL A 67 -0.66 7.36 -13.76
C VAL A 67 0.58 6.66 -14.33
N PHE A 68 1.57 7.43 -14.80
CA PHE A 68 2.83 6.88 -15.29
C PHE A 68 3.59 6.09 -14.23
N LEU A 69 3.64 6.59 -12.99
CA LEU A 69 4.27 5.87 -11.88
C LEU A 69 3.54 4.58 -11.52
N ALA A 70 2.20 4.61 -11.50
CA ALA A 70 1.41 3.42 -11.20
C ALA A 70 1.59 2.34 -12.29
N ILE A 71 1.50 2.73 -13.57
CA ILE A 71 1.76 1.82 -14.70
C ILE A 71 3.20 1.30 -14.64
N GLY A 72 4.18 2.18 -14.42
CA GLY A 72 5.59 1.82 -14.28
C GLY A 72 5.82 0.81 -13.15
N SER A 73 5.21 1.02 -11.99
CA SER A 73 5.28 0.07 -10.87
C SER A 73 4.69 -1.29 -11.22
N GLY A 74 3.56 -1.32 -11.94
CA GLY A 74 2.94 -2.55 -12.43
C GLY A 74 3.80 -3.28 -13.43
N LEU A 75 4.44 -2.57 -14.37
CA LEU A 75 5.36 -3.15 -15.34
C LEU A 75 6.62 -3.72 -14.67
N ILE A 76 7.20 -3.00 -13.72
CA ILE A 76 8.35 -3.50 -12.93
C ILE A 76 7.94 -4.76 -12.17
N HIS A 77 6.77 -4.76 -11.54
CA HIS A 77 6.27 -5.94 -10.83
C HIS A 77 6.08 -7.15 -11.76
N LEU A 78 5.46 -6.94 -12.93
CA LEU A 78 5.27 -7.98 -13.94
C LEU A 78 6.61 -8.53 -14.45
N PHE A 79 7.58 -7.65 -14.70
CA PHE A 79 8.91 -8.04 -15.13
C PHE A 79 9.65 -8.86 -14.07
N LEU A 80 9.65 -8.40 -12.81
CA LEU A 80 10.25 -9.14 -11.70
C LEU A 80 9.55 -10.48 -11.44
N GLY A 81 8.23 -10.53 -11.58
CA GLY A 81 7.44 -11.76 -11.51
C GLY A 81 7.77 -12.74 -12.62
N ALA A 82 7.96 -12.26 -13.86
CA ALA A 82 8.31 -13.08 -15.01
C ALA A 82 9.71 -13.70 -14.87
N LEU A 83 10.67 -12.95 -14.33
CA LEU A 83 12.03 -13.44 -14.08
C LEU A 83 12.12 -14.43 -12.91
N LYS A 84 11.07 -14.55 -12.07
CA LYS A 84 10.99 -15.45 -10.90
C LYS A 84 12.20 -15.37 -9.96
N ILE A 85 12.87 -14.22 -9.92
CA ILE A 85 14.09 -14.00 -9.12
C ILE A 85 13.77 -14.00 -7.62
N MET A 86 12.55 -13.60 -7.25
CA MET A 86 12.13 -13.45 -5.86
C MET A 86 10.68 -13.90 -5.64
N PRO A 87 10.29 -14.20 -4.38
CA PRO A 87 8.90 -14.52 -4.04
C PRO A 87 7.94 -13.39 -4.42
N ALA A 88 6.71 -13.73 -4.82
CA ALA A 88 5.72 -12.77 -5.30
C ALA A 88 5.50 -11.58 -4.35
N GLY A 89 5.52 -11.81 -3.03
CA GLY A 89 5.42 -10.76 -2.02
C GLY A 89 6.60 -9.78 -2.02
N TRP A 90 7.82 -10.25 -2.28
CA TRP A 90 8.99 -9.39 -2.41
C TRP A 90 9.01 -8.65 -3.75
N SER A 91 8.48 -9.25 -4.82
CA SER A 91 8.37 -8.59 -6.13
C SER A 91 7.49 -7.35 -6.10
N ILE A 92 6.40 -7.35 -5.31
CA ILE A 92 5.53 -6.15 -5.21
C ILE A 92 6.19 -5.06 -4.35
N ILE A 93 6.85 -5.43 -3.25
CA ILE A 93 7.55 -4.49 -2.38
C ILE A 93 8.67 -3.78 -3.15
N THR A 94 9.51 -4.54 -3.85
CA THR A 94 10.63 -4.00 -4.64
C THR A 94 10.13 -3.11 -5.78
N ALA A 95 9.08 -3.50 -6.48
CA ALA A 95 8.46 -2.68 -7.53
C ALA A 95 7.93 -1.34 -6.97
N MET A 96 7.27 -1.35 -5.82
CA MET A 96 6.80 -0.12 -5.16
C MET A 96 7.97 0.79 -4.73
N VAL A 97 9.03 0.23 -4.15
CA VAL A 97 10.22 1.01 -3.75
C VAL A 97 10.90 1.62 -4.97
N LEU A 98 11.11 0.86 -6.05
CA LEU A 98 11.71 1.37 -7.28
C LEU A 98 10.85 2.47 -7.91
N ALA A 99 9.52 2.27 -7.96
CA ALA A 99 8.61 3.28 -8.47
C ALA A 99 8.59 4.55 -7.60
N ALA A 100 8.67 4.42 -6.27
CA ALA A 100 8.74 5.57 -5.36
C ALA A 100 10.04 6.37 -5.57
N VAL A 101 11.17 5.68 -5.73
CA VAL A 101 12.46 6.32 -6.04
C VAL A 101 12.39 7.04 -7.38
N LEU A 102 11.88 6.40 -8.42
CA LEU A 102 11.69 7.03 -9.74
C LEU A 102 10.76 8.25 -9.64
N GLY A 103 9.66 8.12 -8.89
CA GLY A 103 8.70 9.21 -8.66
C GLY A 103 9.32 10.41 -7.95
N ALA A 104 10.19 10.18 -6.97
CA ALA A 104 10.89 11.26 -6.26
C ALA A 104 11.80 12.10 -7.19
N PHE A 105 12.36 11.51 -8.24
CA PHE A 105 13.19 12.24 -9.21
C PHE A 105 12.39 12.84 -10.38
N LEU A 106 11.31 12.17 -10.81
CA LEU A 106 10.49 12.58 -11.96
C LEU A 106 9.44 13.63 -11.60
N ILE A 107 8.84 13.54 -10.42
CA ILE A 107 7.86 14.51 -9.92
C ILE A 107 8.63 15.58 -9.16
N LYS A 108 9.10 16.60 -9.88
CA LYS A 108 9.65 17.82 -9.28
C LYS A 108 8.49 18.60 -8.68
N ASP A 109 8.52 18.87 -7.38
CA ASP A 109 7.47 19.56 -6.65
C ASP A 109 7.03 20.86 -7.37
N GLU A 110 5.75 20.91 -7.79
CA GLU A 110 5.09 22.15 -8.22
C GLU A 110 4.85 23.14 -7.05
N ASN A 111 5.18 22.74 -5.80
CA ASN A 111 5.02 23.57 -4.60
C ASN A 111 6.34 24.17 -4.07
N LEU A 112 7.36 24.33 -4.92
CA LEU A 112 8.57 25.12 -4.65
C LEU A 112 8.56 26.45 -5.42
N ALA A 113 7.45 27.19 -5.36
CA ALA A 113 7.35 28.59 -5.80
C ALA A 113 6.64 29.43 -4.72
#